data_AF-A0A2G8HZ39-F1
#
_entry.id   AF-A0A2G8HZ39-F1
#
_cell.length_a   1.000
_cell.length_b   1.000
_cell.length_c   1.000
_cell.angle_alpha   90.00
_cell.angle_beta   90.00
_cell.angle_gamma   90.00
#
_symmetry.space_group_name_H-M   'P 1'
#
loop_
_entity.id
_entity.type
_entity.pdbx_description
1 polymer ?
#
loop_
_entity_poly.entity_id
_entity_poly.type
_entity_poly.pdbx_seq_one_letter_code
_entity_poly.pdbx_strand_id
1 'polypeptide(L)'
;MKKLIWMFLVLASFSAQARKSVVECQNVHANGSKIKLEFINGDAARVTIEENGKSRNQLLEVVSKSRKGIFLKTDKGTLLKLAAIDDSIELSQTASAFDLNFETATCSI
;
A
#
# COMPACT_ATOMS: atom_id res chain seq x y z
N MET A 1 -0.88 43.82 -33.75
CA MET A 1 -0.34 42.99 -32.66
C MET A 1 -1.45 42.09 -32.11
N LYS A 2 -1.62 40.86 -32.61
CA LYS A 2 -2.73 39.98 -32.20
C LYS A 2 -2.47 38.49 -32.54
N LYS A 3 -1.30 37.93 -32.21
CA LYS A 3 -1.00 36.50 -32.52
C LYS A 3 -0.04 35.78 -31.56
N LEU A 4 0.11 36.20 -30.29
CA LEU A 4 1.14 35.63 -29.40
C LEU A 4 0.65 35.04 -28.07
N ILE A 5 -0.66 34.99 -27.81
CA ILE A 5 -1.17 34.57 -26.49
C ILE A 5 -1.52 33.07 -26.42
N TRP A 6 -1.59 32.37 -27.54
CA TRP A 6 -2.05 30.97 -27.57
C TRP A 6 -0.96 29.91 -27.32
N MET A 7 0.31 30.30 -27.25
CA MET A 7 1.41 29.33 -27.17
C MET A 7 1.79 28.93 -25.72
N PHE A 8 1.26 29.63 -24.71
CA PHE A 8 1.58 29.35 -23.30
C PHE A 8 0.63 28.37 -22.60
N LEU A 9 -0.44 27.93 -23.26
CA LEU A 9 -1.47 27.10 -22.61
C LEU A 9 -1.29 25.59 -22.79
N VAL A 10 -0.27 25.13 -23.54
CA VAL A 10 -0.07 23.70 -23.83
C VAL A 10 0.93 23.03 -22.86
N LEU A 11 1.70 23.79 -22.09
CA LEU A 11 2.75 23.23 -21.21
C LEU A 11 2.32 22.97 -19.76
N ALA A 12 1.10 23.32 -19.36
CA ALA A 12 0.64 23.14 -17.98
C ALA A 12 0.00 21.76 -17.68
N SER A 13 0.05 20.81 -18.63
CA SER A 13 -0.73 19.56 -18.54
C SER A 13 0.09 18.33 -18.16
N PHE A 14 1.10 18.40 -17.30
CA PHE A 14 1.74 17.18 -16.76
C PHE A 14 2.26 17.36 -15.33
N SER A 15 1.37 17.58 -14.39
CA SER A 15 1.64 17.33 -12.97
C SER A 15 0.48 16.58 -12.34
N ALA A 16 0.13 15.44 -12.94
CA ALA A 16 -0.53 14.35 -12.21
C ALA A 16 0.52 13.74 -11.28
N GLN A 17 0.79 14.43 -10.17
CA GLN A 17 1.53 13.89 -9.04
C GLN A 17 0.72 12.68 -8.56
N ALA A 18 1.12 11.48 -8.99
CA ALA A 18 0.51 10.23 -8.60
C ALA A 18 0.43 10.20 -7.07
N ARG A 19 -0.77 10.36 -6.52
CA ARG A 19 -1.01 10.30 -5.08
C ARG A 19 -0.59 8.91 -4.63
N LYS A 20 0.58 8.80 -4.03
CA LYS A 20 1.03 7.58 -3.38
C LYS A 20 0.09 7.32 -2.22
N SER A 21 -0.70 6.25 -2.33
CA SER A 21 -1.56 5.82 -1.23
C SER A 21 -0.70 5.05 -0.26
N VAL A 22 -0.63 5.53 0.98
CA VAL A 22 0.13 4.92 2.06
C VAL A 22 -0.88 4.42 3.08
N VAL A 23 -0.68 3.19 3.56
CA VAL A 23 -1.51 2.58 4.58
C VAL A 23 -0.59 2.07 5.68
N GLU A 24 -0.72 2.60 6.89
CA GLU A 24 0.05 2.14 8.05
C GLU A 24 -0.83 1.28 8.92
N CYS A 25 -0.44 0.02 9.11
CA CYS A 25 -1.11 -0.98 9.91
C CYS A 25 -0.29 -1.26 11.18
N GLN A 26 -0.90 -1.18 12.35
CA GLN A 26 -0.27 -1.57 13.61
C GLN A 26 -0.74 -2.97 14.02
N ASN A 27 0.20 -3.83 14.43
CA ASN A 27 -0.17 -5.14 14.93
C ASN A 27 -0.72 -5.01 16.35
N VAL A 28 -1.98 -5.39 16.55
CA VAL A 28 -2.62 -5.37 17.87
C VAL A 28 -2.05 -6.46 18.80
N HIS A 29 -1.52 -7.55 18.21
CA HIS A 29 -0.99 -8.71 18.95
C HIS A 29 0.53 -8.66 19.18
N ALA A 30 1.26 -7.81 18.46
CA ALA A 30 2.70 -7.63 18.60
C ALA A 30 3.03 -6.15 18.83
N ASN A 31 2.99 -5.75 20.09
CA ASN A 31 3.20 -4.36 20.50
C ASN A 31 4.62 -3.92 20.11
N GLY A 32 4.73 -2.93 19.22
CA GLY A 32 6.01 -2.48 18.63
C GLY A 32 6.29 -2.97 17.21
N SER A 33 5.39 -3.77 16.60
CA SER A 33 5.46 -4.13 15.19
C SER A 33 4.54 -3.25 14.34
N LYS A 34 5.10 -2.66 13.27
CA LYS A 34 4.36 -1.83 12.31
C LYS A 34 4.54 -2.34 10.91
N ILE A 35 3.48 -2.26 10.11
CA ILE A 35 3.54 -2.51 8.68
C ILE A 35 3.10 -1.24 7.97
N LYS A 36 3.89 -0.79 6.99
CA LYS A 36 3.53 0.31 6.11
C LYS A 36 3.48 -0.19 4.67
N LEU A 37 2.34 0.00 4.02
CA LEU A 37 2.11 -0.32 2.61
C LEU A 37 2.07 0.96 1.80
N GLU A 38 3.01 1.11 0.87
CA GLU A 38 3.07 2.22 -0.09
C GLU A 38 2.72 1.69 -1.49
N PHE A 39 1.56 2.05 -2.03
CA PHE A 39 1.20 1.70 -3.40
C PHE A 39 2.01 2.56 -4.38
N ILE A 40 2.92 1.90 -5.10
CA ILE A 40 3.82 2.57 -6.05
C ILE A 40 3.07 2.85 -7.35
N ASN A 41 2.29 1.87 -7.82
CA ASN A 41 1.49 1.96 -9.04
C ASN A 41 0.29 0.98 -8.98
N GLY A 42 -0.31 0.69 -10.14
CA GLY A 42 -1.43 -0.24 -10.27
C GLY A 42 -1.14 -1.66 -9.80
N ASP A 43 0.10 -2.10 -9.98
CA ASP A 43 0.47 -3.53 -9.96
C ASP A 43 1.50 -3.86 -8.87
N ALA A 44 1.99 -2.85 -8.15
CA ALA A 44 3.02 -3.02 -7.14
C ALA A 44 2.79 -2.14 -5.90
N ALA A 45 3.10 -2.72 -4.74
CA ALA A 45 3.15 -2.02 -3.47
C ALA A 45 4.47 -2.34 -2.76
N ARG A 46 5.04 -1.37 -2.05
CA ARG A 46 6.16 -1.60 -1.13
C ARG A 46 5.60 -1.85 0.26
N VAL A 47 6.03 -2.91 0.90
CA VAL A 47 5.79 -3.14 2.32
C VAL A 47 7.05 -2.84 3.12
N THR A 48 6.91 -2.06 4.17
CA THR A 48 7.93 -1.82 5.19
C THR A 48 7.43 -2.45 6.47
N ILE A 49 8.19 -3.41 6.99
CA ILE A 49 7.91 -4.12 8.23
C ILE A 49 8.92 -3.62 9.25
N GLU A 50 8.44 -2.97 10.30
CA GLU A 50 9.23 -2.56 11.45
C GLU A 50 8.92 -3.47 12.62
N GLU A 51 9.95 -4.06 13.21
CA GLU A 51 9.83 -4.96 14.36
C GLU A 51 11.06 -4.78 15.25
N ASN A 52 10.86 -4.51 16.54
CA ASN A 52 11.94 -4.41 17.53
C ASN A 52 13.09 -3.47 17.10
N GLY A 53 12.74 -2.35 16.46
CA GLY A 53 13.70 -1.35 15.95
C GLY A 53 14.44 -1.75 14.67
N LYS A 54 14.14 -2.91 14.08
CA LYS A 54 14.66 -3.33 12.76
C LYS A 54 13.59 -3.08 11.71
N SER A 55 14.00 -2.52 10.57
CA SER A 55 13.13 -2.29 9.42
C SER A 55 13.53 -3.19 8.25
N ARG A 56 12.55 -3.81 7.60
CA ARG A 56 12.72 -4.62 6.39
C ARG A 56 11.75 -4.13 5.32
N ASN A 57 12.24 -3.98 4.10
CA ASN A 57 11.44 -3.58 2.95
C ASN A 57 11.31 -4.72 1.96
N GLN A 58 10.11 -4.92 1.43
CA GLN A 58 9.83 -5.91 0.39
C GLN A 58 8.90 -5.31 -0.66
N LEU A 59 9.02 -5.79 -1.89
CA LEU A 59 8.08 -5.46 -2.96
C LEU A 59 6.99 -6.53 -3.00
N LEU A 60 5.75 -6.08 -3.07
CA LEU A 60 4.57 -6.91 -3.21
C LEU A 60 3.94 -6.66 -4.57
N GLU A 61 3.51 -7.74 -5.22
CA GLU A 61 2.74 -7.70 -6.45
C GLU A 61 1.25 -7.57 -6.13
N VAL A 62 0.56 -6.62 -6.75
CA VAL A 62 -0.89 -6.49 -6.64
C VAL A 62 -1.54 -7.44 -7.63
N VAL A 63 -2.06 -8.57 -7.14
CA VAL A 63 -2.62 -9.62 -8.00
C VAL A 63 -4.11 -9.42 -8.29
N SER A 64 -4.83 -8.69 -7.44
CA SER A 64 -6.24 -8.39 -7.66
C SER A 64 -6.71 -7.17 -6.86
N LYS A 65 -7.64 -6.40 -7.44
CA LYS A 65 -8.35 -5.30 -6.79
C LYS A 65 -9.85 -5.52 -6.97
N SER A 66 -10.58 -5.51 -5.87
CA SER A 66 -12.04 -5.67 -5.89
C SER A 66 -12.70 -4.84 -4.80
N ARG A 67 -14.04 -4.78 -4.81
CA ARG A 67 -14.80 -4.18 -3.70
C ARG A 67 -14.58 -4.89 -2.36
N LYS A 68 -14.13 -6.14 -2.37
CA LYS A 68 -13.85 -6.93 -1.17
C LYS A 68 -12.44 -6.69 -0.59
N GLY A 69 -11.62 -5.91 -1.27
CA GLY A 69 -10.24 -5.64 -0.89
C GLY A 69 -9.23 -5.81 -2.04
N ILE A 70 -7.98 -5.54 -1.70
CA ILE A 70 -6.80 -5.65 -2.55
C ILE A 70 -6.02 -6.88 -2.11
N PHE A 71 -5.66 -7.73 -3.06
CA PHE A 71 -4.83 -8.91 -2.83
C PHE A 71 -3.41 -8.64 -3.30
N LEU A 72 -2.45 -8.93 -2.43
CA LEU A 72 -1.03 -8.69 -2.61
C LEU A 72 -0.28 -10.02 -2.49
N LYS A 73 0.76 -10.22 -3.30
CA LYS A 73 1.58 -11.44 -3.31
C LYS A 73 3.03 -11.10 -2.99
N THR A 74 3.64 -11.86 -2.09
CA THR A 74 5.07 -11.78 -1.78
C THR A 74 5.91 -12.47 -2.86
N ASP A 75 7.22 -12.24 -2.85
CA ASP A 75 8.19 -12.96 -3.69
C ASP A 75 8.16 -14.49 -3.45
N LYS A 76 7.87 -14.90 -2.23
CA LYS A 76 7.69 -16.30 -1.81
C LYS A 76 6.32 -16.89 -2.21
N GLY A 77 5.46 -16.11 -2.86
CA GLY A 77 4.16 -16.54 -3.35
C GLY A 77 3.03 -16.48 -2.32
N THR A 78 3.28 -15.93 -1.13
CA THR A 78 2.23 -15.84 -0.11
C THR A 78 1.30 -14.67 -0.35
N LEU A 79 0.01 -14.88 -0.06
CA LEU A 79 -1.06 -13.92 -0.34
C LEU A 79 -1.52 -13.16 0.91
N LEU A 80 -1.56 -11.84 0.77
CA LEU A 80 -2.04 -10.88 1.75
C LEU A 80 -3.30 -10.20 1.21
N LYS A 81 -4.21 -9.86 2.10
CA LYS A 81 -5.45 -9.15 1.77
C LYS A 81 -5.53 -7.87 2.57
N LEU A 82 -5.63 -6.74 1.88
CA LEU A 82 -5.94 -5.44 2.46
C LEU A 82 -7.41 -5.11 2.18
N ALA A 83 -8.25 -4.99 3.20
CA ALA A 83 -9.68 -4.74 3.04
C ALA A 83 -10.18 -3.71 4.04
N ALA A 84 -11.22 -2.96 3.69
CA ALA A 84 -11.98 -2.20 4.66
C ALA A 84 -12.93 -3.14 5.42
N ILE A 85 -12.91 -3.08 6.75
CA ILE A 85 -13.81 -3.80 7.64
C ILE A 85 -14.40 -2.79 8.63
N ASP A 86 -15.72 -2.64 8.56
CA ASP A 86 -16.48 -1.60 9.25
C ASP A 86 -15.88 -0.20 9.03
N ASP A 87 -15.36 0.43 10.10
CA ASP A 87 -14.76 1.77 10.08
C ASP A 87 -13.21 1.73 10.00
N SER A 88 -12.63 0.57 9.71
CA SER A 88 -11.17 0.37 9.71
C SER A 88 -10.67 -0.31 8.44
N ILE A 89 -9.35 -0.25 8.23
CA ILE A 89 -8.68 -1.04 7.20
C ILE A 89 -7.96 -2.18 7.91
N GLU A 90 -8.06 -3.39 7.39
CA GLU A 90 -7.39 -4.57 7.91
C GLU A 90 -6.44 -5.16 6.86
N LEU A 91 -5.22 -5.47 7.29
CA LEU A 91 -4.32 -6.35 6.57
C LEU A 91 -4.34 -7.75 7.20
N SER A 92 -4.87 -8.73 6.46
CA SER A 92 -4.88 -10.14 6.85
C SER A 92 -3.99 -10.99 5.95
N GLN A 93 -3.44 -12.06 6.51
CA GLN A 93 -2.71 -13.08 5.78
C GLN A 93 -3.69 -14.19 5.39
N THR A 94 -3.77 -14.54 4.10
CA THR A 94 -4.59 -15.68 3.66
C THR A 94 -3.85 -17.02 3.79
N ALA A 95 -2.53 -16.96 3.96
CA ALA A 95 -1.61 -18.02 4.41
C ALA A 95 -0.38 -17.33 5.03
N SER A 96 0.36 -17.99 5.94
CA SER A 96 1.51 -17.41 6.68
C SER A 96 2.57 -16.78 5.76
N ALA A 97 2.44 -15.48 5.51
CA ALA A 97 3.24 -14.71 4.55
C ALA A 97 4.48 -14.08 5.19
N PHE A 98 4.37 -13.83 6.47
CA PHE A 98 5.43 -13.32 7.31
C PHE A 98 5.56 -14.29 8.49
N ASP A 99 6.78 -14.50 8.99
CA ASP A 99 7.04 -15.25 10.25
C ASP A 99 6.55 -14.46 11.48
N LEU A 100 5.40 -13.81 11.35
CA LEU A 100 4.79 -12.89 12.29
C LEU A 100 3.28 -13.15 12.27
N ASN A 101 2.71 -13.44 13.44
CA ASN A 101 1.27 -13.59 13.63
C ASN A 101 0.59 -12.21 13.46
N PHE A 102 0.29 -11.85 12.22
CA PHE A 102 -0.60 -10.73 11.88
C PHE A 102 -1.95 -11.33 11.49
N GLU A 103 -2.73 -11.76 12.49
CA GLU A 103 -4.11 -12.21 12.27
C GLU A 103 -5.02 -11.03 11.93
N THR A 104 -4.71 -9.81 12.42
CA THR A 104 -5.49 -8.59 12.18
C THR A 104 -4.60 -7.38 12.47
N ALA A 105 -4.51 -6.42 11.52
CA ALA A 105 -3.81 -5.16 11.76
C ALA A 105 -4.70 -4.00 11.34
N THR A 106 -5.09 -3.16 12.29
CA THR A 106 -5.87 -1.94 12.04
C THR A 106 -4.98 -0.94 11.33
N CYS A 107 -5.42 -0.44 10.18
CA CYS A 107 -4.68 0.51 9.37
C CYS A 107 -5.37 1.85 9.25
N SER A 108 -4.57 2.91 9.21
CA SER A 108 -4.97 4.28 8.89
C SER A 108 -4.35 4.73 7.56
N ILE A 109 -5.06 5.60 6.85
CA ILE A 109 -4.58 6.33 5.66
C ILE A 109 -3.89 7.61 6.10
#